data_AF-A0A4Q5RZ51-F1
#
_entry.id   AF-A0A4Q5RZ51-F1
#
_cell.length_a   1.000
_cell.length_b   1.000
_cell.length_c   1.000
_cell.angle_alpha   90.00
_cell.angle_beta   90.00
_cell.angle_gamma   90.00
#
_symmetry.space_group_name_H-M   'P 1'
#
loop_
_entity.id
_entity.type
_entity.pdbx_description
1 polymer ?
#
loop_
_entity_poly.entity_id
_entity_poly.type
_entity_poly.pdbx_seq_one_letter_code
_entity_poly.pdbx_strand_id
1 'polypeptide(L)'
;MTRSIIIILFHLYCTAAHPQYFTREEGTAMIKQLKATKSDSSRIDLLIKVAEYHTISSYDHPSDFDTAALLLRQAETLNTSFKSEELGIQILMAKSYWFRSSGKKEDGRKVILEVIDILKDGPDYTSLGKAYYALSN
;
A
#
# COMPACT_ATOMS: atom_id res chain seq x y z
N MET A 1 3.45 4.17 45.51
CA MET A 1 3.29 5.19 44.45
C MET A 1 3.92 4.83 43.11
N THR A 2 4.95 3.98 43.04
CA THR A 2 5.64 3.62 41.78
C THR A 2 4.85 2.69 40.85
N ARG A 3 3.94 1.85 41.38
CA ARG A 3 3.10 0.94 40.56
C ARG A 3 2.02 1.66 39.74
N SER A 4 1.50 2.78 40.22
CA SER A 4 0.44 3.53 39.52
C SER A 4 0.97 4.29 38.30
N ILE A 5 2.25 4.71 38.30
CA ILE A 5 2.89 5.42 37.19
C ILE A 5 3.10 4.48 35.99
N ILE A 6 3.41 3.21 36.23
CA ILE A 6 3.65 2.21 35.18
C ILE A 6 2.34 1.89 34.42
N ILE A 7 1.20 1.86 35.12
CA ILE A 7 -0.11 1.56 34.49
C ILE A 7 -0.58 2.72 33.60
N ILE A 8 -0.31 3.98 34.02
CA ILE A 8 -0.64 5.18 33.25
C ILE A 8 0.20 5.28 31.96
N LEU A 9 1.50 4.94 32.04
CA LEU A 9 2.38 4.90 30.86
C LEU A 9 1.99 3.80 29.85
N PHE A 10 1.43 2.68 30.31
CA PHE A 10 0.96 1.62 29.43
C PHE A 10 -0.34 1.97 28.69
N HIS A 11 -1.25 2.75 29.31
CA HIS A 11 -2.49 3.21 28.65
C HIS A 11 -2.24 4.30 27.61
N LEU A 12 -1.18 5.10 27.74
CA LEU A 12 -0.77 6.11 26.76
C LEU A 12 -0.18 5.51 25.47
N TYR A 13 0.25 4.25 25.48
CA TYR A 13 0.76 3.56 24.28
C TYR A 13 -0.32 2.89 23.43
N CYS A 14 -1.54 2.74 23.95
CA CYS A 14 -2.62 2.04 23.25
C CYS A 14 -3.53 2.95 22.40
N THR A 15 -3.33 4.27 22.42
CA THR A 15 -4.12 5.18 21.59
C THR A 15 -3.53 5.32 20.19
N ALA A 16 -4.20 4.67 19.25
CA ALA A 16 -4.28 5.04 17.82
C ALA A 16 -3.10 4.70 16.91
N ALA A 17 -2.77 3.40 16.80
CA ALA A 17 -2.44 2.86 15.49
C ALA A 17 -3.75 2.45 14.79
N HIS A 18 -4.56 3.44 14.39
CA HIS A 18 -5.63 3.16 13.43
C HIS A 18 -4.95 2.97 12.07
N PRO A 19 -5.15 1.83 11.38
CA PRO A 19 -4.81 1.76 9.97
C PRO A 19 -5.50 2.95 9.30
N GLN A 20 -4.77 3.75 8.52
CA GLN A 20 -5.38 4.84 7.76
C GLN A 20 -6.30 4.22 6.72
N TYR A 21 -7.57 4.02 7.10
CA TYR A 21 -8.61 3.62 6.18
C TYR A 21 -9.02 4.86 5.40
N PHE A 22 -8.87 4.80 4.07
CA PHE A 22 -9.38 5.83 3.19
C PHE A 22 -10.89 5.96 3.36
N THR A 23 -11.37 7.16 3.66
CA THR A 23 -12.79 7.47 3.63
C THR A 23 -13.33 7.46 2.20
N ARG A 24 -14.64 7.27 2.04
CA ARG A 24 -15.30 7.37 0.72
C ARG A 24 -15.09 8.74 0.07
N GLU A 25 -15.03 9.80 0.88
CA GLU A 25 -14.79 11.16 0.43
C GLU A 25 -13.37 11.31 -0.13
N GLU A 26 -12.36 10.80 0.59
CA GLU A 26 -10.97 10.76 0.12
C GLU A 26 -10.83 9.91 -1.16
N GLY A 27 -11.45 8.74 -1.21
CA GLY A 27 -11.48 7.90 -2.42
C GLY A 27 -12.04 8.64 -3.63
N THR A 28 -13.17 9.33 -3.44
CA THR A 28 -13.80 10.13 -4.50
C THR A 28 -12.92 11.31 -4.93
N ALA A 29 -12.29 11.99 -3.98
CA ALA A 29 -11.38 13.09 -4.24
C ALA A 29 -10.15 12.63 -5.04
N MET A 30 -9.55 11.49 -4.66
CA MET A 30 -8.41 10.91 -5.37
C MET A 30 -8.79 10.49 -6.80
N ILE A 31 -9.95 9.88 -7.01
CA ILE A 31 -10.43 9.53 -8.35
C ILE A 31 -10.64 10.79 -9.21
N LYS A 32 -11.18 11.86 -8.62
CA LYS A 32 -11.35 13.14 -9.32
C LYS A 32 -9.99 13.75 -9.68
N GLN A 33 -9.04 13.73 -8.75
CA GLN A 33 -7.68 14.21 -8.98
C GLN A 33 -6.99 13.41 -10.09
N LEU A 34 -7.16 12.08 -10.11
CA LEU A 34 -6.55 11.19 -11.09
C LEU A 34 -6.99 11.51 -12.52
N LYS A 35 -8.23 11.98 -12.70
CA LYS A 35 -8.72 12.42 -14.01
C LYS A 35 -8.08 13.72 -14.48
N ALA A 36 -7.61 14.56 -13.56
CA ALA A 36 -7.01 15.87 -13.84
C ALA A 36 -5.48 15.84 -13.92
N THR A 37 -4.81 14.88 -13.28
CA THR A 37 -3.35 14.81 -13.22
C THR A 37 -2.73 14.37 -14.55
N LYS A 38 -1.72 15.09 -15.01
CA LYS A 38 -0.93 14.74 -16.22
C LYS A 38 -0.13 13.46 -15.99
N SER A 39 0.40 12.87 -17.07
CA SER A 39 1.21 11.66 -16.97
C SER A 39 2.61 11.95 -16.42
N ASP A 40 2.72 12.04 -15.09
CA ASP A 40 3.97 12.25 -14.34
C ASP A 40 4.10 11.26 -13.16
N SER A 41 5.16 11.40 -12.35
CA SER A 41 5.38 10.57 -11.15
C SER A 41 4.26 10.72 -10.11
N SER A 42 3.62 11.90 -10.03
CA SER A 42 2.49 12.13 -9.13
C SER A 42 1.26 11.33 -9.56
N ARG A 43 1.09 11.10 -10.86
CA ARG A 43 0.04 10.22 -11.38
C ARG A 43 0.27 8.76 -10.99
N ILE A 44 1.53 8.30 -10.95
CA ILE A 44 1.85 6.93 -10.51
C ILE A 44 1.46 6.75 -9.04
N ASP A 45 1.92 7.65 -8.17
CA ASP A 45 1.56 7.64 -6.73
C ASP A 45 0.03 7.65 -6.55
N LEU A 46 -0.67 8.49 -7.31
CA LEU A 46 -2.13 8.57 -7.23
C LEU A 46 -2.83 7.31 -7.76
N LEU A 47 -2.31 6.67 -8.81
CA LEU A 47 -2.82 5.38 -9.29
C LEU A 47 -2.68 4.29 -8.22
N ILE A 48 -1.53 4.25 -7.52
CA ILE A 48 -1.27 3.30 -6.43
C ILE A 48 -2.29 3.53 -5.31
N LYS A 49 -2.46 4.77 -4.83
CA LYS A 49 -3.40 5.10 -3.75
C LYS A 49 -4.86 4.76 -4.09
N VAL A 50 -5.29 5.05 -5.33
CA VAL A 50 -6.65 4.69 -5.76
C VAL A 50 -6.81 3.17 -5.90
N ALA A 51 -5.76 2.45 -6.31
CA ALA A 51 -5.79 0.99 -6.34
C ALA A 51 -5.88 0.38 -4.93
N GLU A 52 -5.14 0.94 -3.96
CA GLU A 52 -5.23 0.54 -2.55
C GLU A 52 -6.63 0.79 -1.98
N TYR A 53 -7.21 1.97 -2.26
CA TYR A 53 -8.60 2.27 -1.91
C TYR A 53 -9.57 1.19 -2.41
N HIS A 54 -9.50 0.85 -3.70
CA HIS A 54 -10.35 -0.19 -4.28
C HIS A 54 -10.06 -1.60 -3.74
N THR A 55 -8.80 -1.88 -3.36
CA THR A 55 -8.44 -3.17 -2.74
C THR A 55 -8.98 -3.28 -1.32
N ILE A 56 -9.12 -2.16 -0.60
CA ILE A 56 -9.72 -2.12 0.74
C ILE A 56 -11.25 -2.13 0.65
N SER A 57 -11.86 -1.41 -0.31
CA SER A 57 -13.32 -1.35 -0.45
C SER A 57 -13.95 -2.62 -1.01
N SER A 58 -13.15 -3.51 -1.59
CA SER A 58 -13.63 -4.71 -2.27
C SER A 58 -14.24 -5.77 -1.35
N TYR A 59 -14.11 -5.64 -0.03
CA TYR A 59 -14.86 -6.47 0.93
C TYR A 59 -16.38 -6.35 0.71
N ASP A 60 -16.85 -5.16 0.34
CA ASP A 60 -18.27 -4.90 0.07
C ASP A 60 -18.62 -5.07 -1.42
N HIS A 61 -17.63 -4.88 -2.31
CA HIS A 61 -17.84 -4.88 -3.77
C HIS A 61 -16.69 -5.62 -4.49
N PRO A 62 -16.80 -6.94 -4.74
CA PRO A 62 -15.72 -7.72 -5.33
C PRO A 62 -15.21 -7.21 -6.70
N SER A 63 -16.06 -6.52 -7.47
CA SER A 63 -15.67 -5.87 -8.74
C SER A 63 -14.59 -4.80 -8.58
N ASP A 64 -14.39 -4.26 -7.37
CA ASP A 64 -13.34 -3.28 -7.11
C ASP A 64 -11.94 -3.90 -7.22
N PHE A 65 -11.79 -5.23 -7.07
CA PHE A 65 -10.52 -5.90 -7.31
C PHE A 65 -10.03 -5.78 -8.75
N ASP A 66 -10.93 -5.85 -9.73
CA ASP A 66 -10.57 -5.70 -11.15
C ASP A 66 -10.14 -4.25 -11.44
N THR A 67 -10.80 -3.28 -10.79
CA THR A 67 -10.43 -1.87 -10.88
C THR A 67 -9.05 -1.62 -10.29
N ALA A 68 -8.77 -2.15 -9.09
CA ALA A 68 -7.46 -2.07 -8.47
C ALA A 68 -6.36 -2.69 -9.36
N ALA A 69 -6.60 -3.88 -9.91
CA ALA A 69 -5.66 -4.55 -10.80
C ALA A 69 -5.34 -3.72 -12.05
N LEU A 70 -6.37 -3.12 -12.66
CA LEU A 70 -6.21 -2.26 -13.83
C LEU A 70 -5.36 -1.02 -13.51
N LEU A 71 -5.61 -0.38 -12.36
CA LEU A 71 -4.88 0.81 -11.91
C LEU A 71 -3.41 0.49 -11.62
N LEU A 72 -3.11 -0.63 -10.96
CA LEU A 72 -1.74 -1.09 -10.72
C LEU A 72 -1.00 -1.36 -12.04
N ARG A 73 -1.65 -1.98 -13.02
CA ARG A 73 -1.06 -2.20 -14.35
C ARG A 73 -0.76 -0.88 -15.08
N GLN A 74 -1.60 0.13 -14.90
CA GLN A 74 -1.33 1.47 -15.44
C GLN A 74 -0.12 2.11 -14.74
N ALA A 75 -0.02 1.99 -13.42
CA ALA A 75 1.12 2.47 -12.65
C ALA A 75 2.43 1.81 -13.10
N GLU A 76 2.43 0.49 -13.30
CA GLU A 76 3.57 -0.25 -13.85
C GLU A 76 3.96 0.27 -15.23
N THR A 77 2.98 0.38 -16.14
CA THR A 77 3.21 0.83 -17.52
C THR A 77 3.84 2.22 -17.53
N LEU A 78 3.33 3.15 -16.71
CA LEU A 78 3.94 4.47 -16.58
C LEU A 78 5.35 4.37 -16.01
N ASN A 79 5.57 3.58 -14.96
CA ASN A 79 6.89 3.46 -14.35
C ASN A 79 7.94 2.84 -15.28
N THR A 80 7.56 2.06 -16.30
CA THR A 80 8.52 1.62 -17.33
C THR A 80 9.16 2.79 -18.08
N SER A 81 8.44 3.90 -18.21
CA SER A 81 8.94 5.13 -18.85
C SER A 81 9.79 5.96 -17.89
N PHE A 82 9.40 6.06 -16.61
CA PHE A 82 10.14 6.83 -15.61
C PHE A 82 11.36 6.10 -15.03
N LYS A 83 11.32 4.77 -15.02
CA LYS A 83 12.34 3.89 -14.43
C LYS A 83 12.68 4.25 -12.97
N SER A 84 11.68 4.69 -12.21
CA SER A 84 11.87 4.98 -10.79
C SER A 84 11.82 3.66 -10.00
N GLU A 85 12.93 3.34 -9.35
CA GLU A 85 13.05 2.18 -8.47
C GLU A 85 12.10 2.30 -7.27
N GLU A 86 12.05 3.47 -6.64
CA GLU A 86 11.16 3.78 -5.52
C GLU A 86 9.69 3.54 -5.88
N LEU A 87 9.22 4.09 -7.01
CA LEU A 87 7.85 3.86 -7.47
C LEU A 87 7.64 2.38 -7.84
N GLY A 88 8.65 1.70 -8.37
CA GLY A 88 8.61 0.26 -8.64
C GLY A 88 8.35 -0.55 -7.36
N ILE A 89 9.07 -0.24 -6.29
CA ILE A 89 8.89 -0.86 -4.98
C ILE A 89 7.47 -0.59 -4.44
N GLN A 90 6.98 0.65 -4.53
CA GLN A 90 5.62 0.99 -4.07
C GLN A 90 4.54 0.22 -4.85
N ILE A 91 4.72 0.08 -6.18
CA ILE A 91 3.80 -0.71 -7.02
C ILE A 91 3.82 -2.19 -6.61
N LEU A 92 5.00 -2.78 -6.37
CA LEU A 92 5.12 -4.17 -5.94
C LEU A 92 4.48 -4.39 -4.57
N MET A 93 4.67 -3.47 -3.62
CA MET A 93 4.01 -3.51 -2.31
C MET A 93 2.48 -3.52 -2.46
N ALA A 94 1.92 -2.62 -3.27
CA ALA A 94 0.49 -2.56 -3.51
C ALA A 94 -0.05 -3.79 -4.25
N LYS A 95 0.71 -4.37 -5.20
CA LYS A 95 0.37 -5.64 -5.85
C LYS A 95 0.35 -6.81 -4.89
N SER A 96 1.34 -6.90 -4.00
CA SER A 96 1.35 -7.93 -2.96
C SER A 96 0.09 -7.86 -2.11
N TYR A 97 -0.29 -6.65 -1.70
CA TYR A 97 -1.53 -6.43 -0.94
C TYR A 97 -2.78 -6.85 -1.74
N TRP A 98 -2.89 -6.42 -2.99
CA TRP A 98 -3.99 -6.83 -3.88
C TRP A 98 -4.09 -8.35 -4.06
N PHE A 99 -2.98 -9.05 -4.28
CA PHE A 99 -2.96 -10.50 -4.39
C PHE A 99 -3.46 -11.17 -3.10
N ARG A 100 -2.99 -10.72 -1.93
CA ARG A 100 -3.41 -11.26 -0.63
C ARG A 100 -4.89 -11.02 -0.37
N SER A 101 -5.38 -9.81 -0.64
CA SER A 101 -6.79 -9.43 -0.45
C SER A 101 -7.73 -10.15 -1.43
N SER A 102 -7.28 -10.46 -2.65
CA SER A 102 -8.04 -11.25 -3.64
C SER A 102 -7.99 -12.77 -3.41
N GLY A 103 -7.45 -13.24 -2.28
CA GLY A 103 -7.36 -14.65 -1.91
C GLY A 103 -6.14 -15.40 -2.48
N LYS A 104 -5.31 -14.74 -3.29
CA LYS A 104 -4.08 -15.31 -3.90
C LYS A 104 -2.87 -15.10 -2.99
N LYS A 105 -2.95 -15.61 -1.76
CA LYS A 105 -1.96 -15.36 -0.69
C LYS A 105 -0.52 -15.69 -1.09
N GLU A 106 -0.30 -16.84 -1.74
CA GLU A 106 1.03 -17.27 -2.16
C GLU A 106 1.64 -16.37 -3.25
N ASP A 107 0.83 -15.85 -4.17
CA ASP A 107 1.32 -14.92 -5.20
C ASP A 107 1.71 -13.59 -4.55
N GLY A 108 0.91 -13.09 -3.61
CA GLY A 108 1.26 -11.89 -2.87
C GLY A 108 2.51 -12.08 -1.99
N ARG A 109 2.72 -13.28 -1.43
CA ARG A 109 3.94 -13.63 -0.69
C ARG A 109 5.17 -13.65 -1.61
N LYS A 110 5.07 -14.17 -2.84
CA LYS A 110 6.19 -14.12 -3.79
C LYS A 110 6.57 -12.68 -4.12
N VAL A 111 5.58 -11.83 -4.38
CA VAL A 111 5.82 -10.40 -4.68
C VAL A 111 6.49 -9.68 -3.50
N ILE A 112 6.08 -9.94 -2.25
CA ILE A 112 6.72 -9.26 -1.11
C ILE A 112 8.15 -9.74 -0.86
N LEU A 113 8.46 -11.00 -1.17
CA LEU A 113 9.82 -11.52 -1.10
C LEU A 113 10.74 -10.86 -2.15
N GLU A 114 10.22 -10.58 -3.35
CA GLU A 114 10.93 -9.80 -4.36
C GLU A 114 11.25 -8.38 -3.85
N VAL A 115 10.29 -7.72 -3.20
CA VAL A 115 10.53 -6.40 -2.57
C VAL A 115 11.62 -6.46 -1.49
N ILE A 116 11.60 -7.49 -0.65
CA ILE A 116 12.64 -7.70 0.37
C ILE A 116 14.01 -7.92 -0.29
N ASP A 117 14.06 -8.68 -1.38
CA ASP A 117 15.31 -8.95 -2.10
C ASP A 117 15.93 -7.66 -2.69
N ILE A 118 15.08 -6.77 -3.22
CA ILE A 118 15.50 -5.45 -3.72
C ILE A 118 16.02 -4.57 -2.57
N LEU A 119 15.32 -4.56 -1.44
CA LEU A 119 15.56 -3.61 -0.35
C LEU A 119 16.64 -4.03 0.65
N LYS A 120 16.93 -5.33 0.79
CA LYS A 120 17.79 -5.86 1.88
C LYS A 120 19.22 -5.31 1.87
N ASP A 121 19.73 -4.94 0.70
CA ASP A 121 21.08 -4.39 0.52
C ASP A 121 21.09 -2.85 0.42
N GLY A 122 19.91 -2.22 0.48
CA GLY A 122 19.73 -0.77 0.35
C GLY A 122 19.56 -0.03 1.69
N PRO A 123 19.60 1.31 1.66
CA PRO A 123 19.46 2.13 2.87
C PRO A 123 17.99 2.40 3.26
N ASP A 124 17.01 1.99 2.46
CA ASP A 124 15.58 2.21 2.75
C ASP A 124 15.02 1.17 3.74
N TYR A 125 15.49 1.27 4.98
CA TYR A 125 15.05 0.43 6.10
C TYR A 125 13.56 0.61 6.42
N THR A 126 12.96 1.75 6.04
CA THR A 126 11.54 2.02 6.29
C THR A 126 10.68 1.13 5.40
N SER A 127 10.95 1.12 4.10
CA SER A 127 10.25 0.23 3.17
C SER A 127 10.57 -1.23 3.45
N LEU A 128 11.80 -1.55 3.84
CA LEU A 128 12.19 -2.91 4.21
C LEU A 128 11.39 -3.41 5.43
N GLY A 129 11.24 -2.56 6.45
CA GLY A 129 10.42 -2.86 7.62
C GLY A 129 8.95 -3.09 7.27
N LYS A 130 8.37 -2.27 6.38
CA LYS A 130 7.02 -2.47 5.86
C LYS A 130 6.89 -3.80 5.11
N ALA A 131 7.90 -4.18 4.32
CA ALA A 131 7.89 -5.42 3.56
C ALA A 131 7.95 -6.65 4.48
N TYR A 132 8.79 -6.64 5.51
CA TYR A 132 8.81 -7.71 6.52
C TYR A 132 7.51 -7.80 7.32
N TYR A 133 6.91 -6.66 7.68
CA TYR A 133 5.60 -6.63 8.31
C TYR A 133 4.50 -7.20 7.39
N ALA A 134 4.54 -6.88 6.09
CA ALA A 134 3.59 -7.43 5.14
C ALA A 134 3.78 -8.95 4.93
N LEU A 135 5.02 -9.46 5.01
CA LEU A 135 5.34 -10.90 4.90
C LEU A 135 4.84 -11.72 6.10
N SER A 136 4.76 -11.13 7.30
CA SER A 136 4.33 -11.82 8.51
C SER A 136 2.81 -11.96 8.64
N ASN A 137 2.03 -11.21 7.85
CA ASN A 137 0.58 -11.25 7.79
C ASN A 137 0.05 -12.16 6.67
#